data_AF-A0A0G1LXS1-F1
#
_entry.id   AF-A0A0G1LXS1-F1
#
_cell.length_a   1.000
_cell.length_b   1.000
_cell.length_c   1.000
_cell.angle_alpha   90.00
_cell.angle_beta   90.00
_cell.angle_gamma   90.00
#
_symmetry.space_group_name_H-M   'P 1'
#
loop_
_entity.id
_entity.type
_entity.pdbx_description
1 polymer ?
#
loop_
_entity_poly.entity_id
_entity_poly.type
_entity_poly.pdbx_seq_one_letter_code
_entity_poly.pdbx_strand_id
1 'polypeptide(L)'
;KLYTLFNAGKIKTLPQHEVNPGLDKSSRENYLYFTLPPSINFQRSSPAMWKTALGTFEDSKTKYIFLPEEVVKSSRKRIQFDLMKHKLALQRNKHTDIWIAISMVMHKLFKDDPRELLKMGKWDVLKVQELIRAKQIPYLQGPKMSNYWLYILSHYTDARFTNMQEISIIPDTHVLQSSVKLGLTDQTTSPLVVAKLWKELLAGSGIYPVDMHPVLWNWSRNNFSPNVSD
;
A
#
# COMPACT_ATOMS: atom_id res chain seq x y z
N LYS A 1 -20.94 -3.50 13.26
CA LYS A 1 -20.48 -3.07 14.60
C LYS A 1 -19.02 -2.60 14.62
N LEU A 2 -18.02 -3.46 14.34
CA LEU A 2 -16.60 -3.06 14.36
C LEU A 2 -16.28 -1.84 13.49
N TYR A 3 -16.75 -1.83 12.24
CA TYR A 3 -16.55 -0.71 11.32
C TYR A 3 -17.08 0.62 11.90
N THR A 4 -18.28 0.60 12.50
CA THR A 4 -18.88 1.74 13.18
C THR A 4 -18.04 2.20 14.38
N LEU A 5 -17.55 1.27 15.20
CA LEU A 5 -16.71 1.59 16.36
C LEU A 5 -15.37 2.19 15.96
N PHE A 6 -14.78 1.71 14.86
CA PHE A 6 -13.57 2.29 14.29
C PHE A 6 -13.80 3.73 13.83
N ASN A 7 -14.87 3.96 13.05
CA ASN A 7 -15.22 5.30 12.55
C ASN A 7 -15.59 6.27 13.68
N ALA A 8 -16.11 5.76 14.80
CA ALA A 8 -16.39 6.53 16.01
C ALA A 8 -15.15 6.74 16.91
N GLY A 9 -13.94 6.34 16.46
CA GLY A 9 -12.69 6.49 17.22
C GLY A 9 -12.61 5.62 18.48
N LYS A 10 -13.46 4.59 18.60
CA LYS A 10 -13.49 3.69 19.76
C LYS A 10 -12.45 2.58 19.68
N ILE A 11 -11.89 2.33 18.50
CA ILE A 11 -10.73 1.47 18.32
C ILE A 11 -9.50 2.38 18.28
N LYS A 12 -8.58 2.18 19.23
CA LYS A 12 -7.36 2.99 19.31
C LYS A 12 -6.54 2.81 18.04
N THR A 13 -6.26 3.89 17.34
CA THR A 13 -5.37 3.89 16.18
C THR A 13 -3.94 4.23 16.60
N LEU A 14 -2.97 3.81 15.80
CA LEU A 14 -1.65 4.46 15.89
C LEU A 14 -1.80 5.93 15.52
N PRO A 15 -1.16 6.86 16.26
CA PRO A 15 -1.18 8.29 15.91
C PRO A 15 -0.70 8.54 14.48
N GLN A 16 0.18 7.69 13.96
CA GLN A 16 0.86 7.82 12.66
C GLN A 16 1.09 6.43 12.05
N HIS A 17 0.11 5.89 11.32
CA HIS A 17 0.24 4.61 10.61
C HIS A 17 0.95 4.81 9.24
N GLU A 18 0.62 5.87 8.51
CA GLU A 18 1.27 6.30 7.27
C GLU A 18 1.70 7.78 7.38
N VAL A 19 2.96 8.02 7.77
CA VAL A 19 3.54 9.37 7.70
C VAL A 19 3.86 9.75 6.26
N ASN A 20 3.59 11.01 5.92
CA ASN A 20 3.73 11.52 4.57
C ASN A 20 4.18 12.99 4.60
N PRO A 21 4.77 13.48 3.49
CA PRO A 21 5.32 14.83 3.41
C PRO A 21 4.29 15.97 3.35
N GLY A 22 2.98 15.69 3.49
CA GLY A 22 1.94 16.73 3.46
C GLY A 22 1.78 17.41 2.09
N LEU A 23 2.11 16.71 1.01
CA LEU A 23 2.00 17.23 -0.36
C LEU A 23 0.54 17.37 -0.79
N ASP A 24 0.29 18.21 -1.79
CA ASP A 24 -1.01 18.30 -2.45
C ASP A 24 -1.43 16.90 -2.95
N LYS A 25 -2.64 16.48 -2.59
CA LYS A 25 -3.19 15.17 -2.94
C LYS A 25 -3.19 14.89 -4.45
N SER A 26 -3.33 15.93 -5.26
CA SER A 26 -3.33 15.86 -6.72
C SER A 26 -1.93 15.94 -7.34
N SER A 27 -0.89 16.30 -6.58
CA SER A 27 0.45 16.49 -7.12
C SER A 27 1.10 15.18 -7.57
N ARG A 28 1.91 15.27 -8.62
CA ARG A 28 2.69 14.14 -9.15
C ARG A 28 3.60 13.55 -8.06
N GLU A 29 4.23 14.42 -7.29
CA GLU A 29 5.14 14.09 -6.21
C GLU A 29 4.46 13.23 -5.14
N ASN A 30 3.21 13.55 -4.81
CA ASN A 30 2.44 12.77 -3.84
C ASN A 30 2.13 11.37 -4.38
N TYR A 31 1.73 11.25 -5.64
CA TYR A 31 1.53 9.94 -6.27
C TYR A 31 2.83 9.11 -6.30
N LEU A 32 3.97 9.73 -6.61
CA LEU A 32 5.27 9.06 -6.61
C LEU A 32 5.69 8.61 -5.21
N TYR A 33 5.51 9.48 -4.21
CA TYR A 33 5.79 9.16 -2.80
C TYR A 33 5.00 7.95 -2.32
N PHE A 34 3.74 7.80 -2.77
CA PHE A 34 2.91 6.65 -2.39
C PHE A 34 3.06 5.43 -3.31
N THR A 35 3.80 5.54 -4.42
CA THR A 35 4.01 4.45 -5.37
C THR A 35 5.34 3.72 -5.12
N LEU A 36 6.43 4.44 -4.87
CA LEU A 36 7.76 3.84 -4.84
C LEU A 36 8.07 3.08 -3.54
N PRO A 37 7.86 3.62 -2.33
CA PRO A 37 8.15 2.92 -1.06
C PRO A 37 7.48 1.56 -0.90
N PRO A 38 6.19 1.37 -1.26
CA PRO A 38 5.54 0.06 -1.18
C PRO A 38 6.30 -1.03 -1.94
N SER A 39 7.00 -0.70 -3.04
CA SER A 39 7.76 -1.69 -3.83
C SER A 39 8.85 -2.42 -3.04
N ILE A 40 9.29 -1.86 -1.91
CA ILE A 40 10.31 -2.44 -1.02
C ILE A 40 9.77 -2.67 0.40
N ASN A 41 8.45 -2.69 0.58
CA ASN A 41 7.79 -2.91 1.87
C ASN A 41 7.69 -4.39 2.25
N PHE A 42 8.85 -5.06 2.31
CA PHE A 42 8.94 -6.43 2.76
C PHE A 42 9.91 -6.49 3.95
N GLN A 43 9.66 -7.36 4.93
CA GLN A 43 10.51 -7.59 6.11
C GLN A 43 10.53 -6.48 7.17
N ARG A 44 9.61 -5.53 7.11
CA ARG A 44 9.39 -4.53 8.17
C ARG A 44 7.90 -4.22 8.30
N SER A 45 7.54 -3.53 9.38
CA SER A 45 6.19 -2.98 9.53
C SER A 45 5.99 -1.79 8.58
N SER A 46 4.77 -1.62 8.08
CA SER A 46 4.42 -0.49 7.22
C SER A 46 4.72 0.88 7.87
N PRO A 47 4.41 1.11 9.17
CA PRO A 47 4.77 2.37 9.83
C PRO A 47 6.28 2.67 9.83
N ALA A 48 7.12 1.64 10.04
CA ALA A 48 8.57 1.82 9.97
C ALA A 48 9.04 2.19 8.55
N MET A 49 8.41 1.61 7.52
CA MET A 49 8.67 1.95 6.12
C MET A 49 8.37 3.42 5.84
N TRP A 50 7.15 3.88 6.15
CA TRP A 50 6.74 5.26 5.90
C TRP A 50 7.60 6.27 6.65
N LYS A 51 8.01 5.97 7.90
CA LYS A 51 8.94 6.82 8.64
C LYS A 51 10.28 7.00 7.91
N THR A 52 10.87 5.91 7.41
CA THR A 52 12.12 6.00 6.63
C THR A 52 11.93 6.66 5.27
N ALA A 53 10.77 6.48 4.63
CA ALA A 53 10.44 7.12 3.37
C ALA A 53 10.35 8.64 3.54
N LEU A 54 9.66 9.11 4.58
CA LEU A 54 9.56 10.53 4.90
C LEU A 54 10.94 11.16 5.13
N GLY A 55 11.77 10.55 5.99
CA GLY A 55 13.13 11.05 6.25
C GLY A 55 14.01 11.10 4.99
N THR A 56 13.79 10.18 4.05
CA THR A 56 14.50 10.17 2.76
C THR A 56 13.97 11.23 1.78
N PHE A 57 12.68 11.53 1.86
CA PHE A 57 12.03 12.53 1.03
C PHE A 57 12.36 13.96 1.49
N GLU A 58 12.43 14.19 2.80
CA GLU A 58 12.72 15.50 3.40
C GLU A 58 14.20 15.90 3.25
N ASP A 59 15.11 14.93 3.13
CA ASP A 59 16.52 15.19 2.90
C ASP A 59 16.79 15.58 1.44
N SER A 60 17.20 16.83 1.23
CA SER A 60 17.48 17.42 -0.09
C SER A 60 18.53 16.65 -0.90
N LYS A 61 19.43 15.88 -0.25
CA LYS A 61 20.43 15.06 -0.94
C LYS A 61 19.86 13.76 -1.49
N THR A 62 18.81 13.23 -0.87
CA THR A 62 18.22 11.93 -1.22
C THR A 62 16.86 12.05 -1.89
N LYS A 63 16.14 13.16 -1.75
CA LYS A 63 14.79 13.38 -2.30
C LYS A 63 14.65 12.99 -3.78
N TYR A 64 15.70 13.19 -4.58
CA TYR A 64 15.71 12.86 -6.01
C TYR A 64 15.37 11.39 -6.30
N ILE A 65 15.57 10.46 -5.35
CA ILE A 65 15.25 9.04 -5.58
C ILE A 65 13.75 8.80 -5.80
N PHE A 66 12.90 9.76 -5.41
CA PHE A 66 11.46 9.69 -5.62
C PHE A 66 11.05 10.18 -7.02
N LEU A 67 11.99 10.68 -7.82
CA LEU A 67 11.77 11.17 -9.19
C LEU A 67 12.34 10.15 -10.18
N PRO A 68 11.50 9.37 -10.89
CA PRO A 68 11.97 8.30 -11.77
C PRO A 68 12.98 8.78 -12.83
N GLU A 69 12.79 9.98 -13.38
CA GLU A 69 13.66 10.63 -14.35
C GLU A 69 15.07 10.91 -13.80
N GLU A 70 15.19 11.18 -12.50
CA GLU A 70 16.48 11.43 -11.85
C GLU A 70 17.15 10.12 -11.40
N VAL A 71 16.35 9.12 -11.01
CA VAL A 71 16.84 7.77 -10.73
C VAL A 71 17.47 7.15 -11.97
N VAL A 72 16.83 7.25 -13.14
CA VAL A 72 17.33 6.66 -14.39
C VAL A 72 18.65 7.29 -14.86
N LYS A 73 18.89 8.58 -14.56
CA LYS A 73 20.15 9.27 -14.88
C LYS A 73 21.26 9.02 -13.85
N SER A 74 20.91 8.51 -12.67
CA SER A 74 21.85 8.34 -11.56
C SER A 74 22.58 7.01 -11.60
N SER A 75 23.82 6.98 -11.10
CA SER A 75 24.55 5.71 -10.99
C SER A 75 23.93 4.81 -9.93
N ARG A 76 23.93 3.49 -10.18
CA ARG A 76 23.46 2.48 -9.21
C ARG A 76 24.11 2.64 -7.83
N LYS A 77 25.41 2.98 -7.80
CA LYS A 77 26.17 3.18 -6.54
C LYS A 77 25.63 4.35 -5.73
N ARG A 78 25.28 5.47 -6.39
CA ARG A 78 24.67 6.63 -5.72
C ARG A 78 23.28 6.29 -5.18
N ILE A 79 22.43 5.71 -6.03
CA ILE A 79 21.07 5.30 -5.65
C ILE A 79 21.10 4.35 -4.45
N GLN A 80 21.99 3.36 -4.47
CA GLN A 80 22.18 2.44 -3.34
C GLN A 80 22.60 3.16 -2.06
N PHE A 81 23.58 4.06 -2.15
CA PHE A 81 24.05 4.82 -0.99
C PHE A 81 22.92 5.68 -0.38
N ASP A 82 22.18 6.40 -1.22
CA ASP A 82 21.13 7.32 -0.78
C ASP A 82 19.88 6.58 -0.25
N LEU A 83 19.50 5.44 -0.85
CA LEU A 83 18.46 4.55 -0.32
C LEU A 83 18.81 3.99 1.08
N MET A 84 20.08 3.75 1.35
CA MET A 84 20.54 3.17 2.62
C MET A 84 20.72 4.22 3.72
N LYS A 85 20.93 5.49 3.37
CA LYS A 85 21.23 6.60 4.31
C LYS A 85 20.23 6.68 5.46
N HIS A 86 18.94 6.68 5.13
CA HIS A 86 17.83 6.73 6.10
C HIS A 86 17.19 5.36 6.32
N LYS A 87 17.86 4.28 5.90
CA LYS A 87 17.36 2.89 5.96
C LYS A 87 16.03 2.70 5.21
N LEU A 88 15.83 3.45 4.12
CA LEU A 88 14.70 3.20 3.24
C LEU A 88 14.85 1.82 2.56
N ALA A 89 16.05 1.51 2.08
CA ALA A 89 16.45 0.14 1.75
C ALA A 89 17.01 -0.60 2.97
N LEU A 90 16.55 -1.83 3.20
CA LEU A 90 17.11 -2.76 4.19
C LEU A 90 18.03 -3.79 3.54
N GLN A 91 17.75 -4.18 2.29
CA GLN A 91 18.61 -5.06 1.52
C GLN A 91 19.35 -4.27 0.45
N ARG A 92 20.62 -3.96 0.74
CA ARG A 92 21.49 -3.11 -0.07
C ARG A 92 21.37 -3.36 -1.58
N ASN A 93 21.55 -4.60 -2.02
CA ASN A 93 21.51 -4.91 -3.46
C ASN A 93 20.08 -5.06 -3.95
N LYS A 94 19.33 -6.00 -3.38
CA LYS A 94 17.97 -6.33 -3.83
C LYS A 94 17.10 -5.07 -3.90
N HIS A 95 16.92 -4.33 -2.80
CA HIS A 95 16.01 -3.17 -2.78
C HIS A 95 16.47 -2.05 -3.72
N THR A 96 17.78 -1.90 -3.95
CA THR A 96 18.28 -0.95 -4.97
C THR A 96 17.81 -1.38 -6.35
N ASP A 97 17.97 -2.66 -6.69
CA ASP A 97 17.57 -3.19 -7.99
C ASP A 97 16.04 -3.09 -8.19
N ILE A 98 15.26 -3.32 -7.12
CA ILE A 98 13.81 -3.06 -7.10
C ILE A 98 13.50 -1.61 -7.47
N TRP A 99 14.09 -0.68 -6.74
CA TRP A 99 13.80 0.74 -6.85
C TRP A 99 14.13 1.27 -8.23
N ILE A 100 15.28 0.85 -8.78
CA ILE A 100 15.69 1.17 -10.14
C ILE A 100 14.71 0.57 -11.16
N ALA A 101 14.31 -0.70 -10.99
CA ALA A 101 13.40 -1.36 -11.90
C ALA A 101 12.03 -0.68 -12.01
N ILE A 102 11.39 -0.37 -10.87
CA ILE A 102 10.10 0.35 -10.88
C ILE A 102 10.25 1.78 -11.42
N SER A 103 11.35 2.48 -11.08
CA SER A 103 11.61 3.83 -11.62
C SER A 103 11.80 3.83 -13.13
N MET A 104 12.54 2.85 -13.67
CA MET A 104 12.68 2.68 -15.13
C MET A 104 11.34 2.44 -15.82
N VAL A 105 10.44 1.65 -15.21
CA VAL A 105 9.10 1.42 -15.76
C VAL A 105 8.28 2.72 -15.76
N MET A 106 8.29 3.47 -14.66
CA MET A 106 7.59 4.76 -14.57
C MET A 106 8.11 5.75 -15.63
N HIS A 107 9.42 5.84 -15.79
CA HIS A 107 10.04 6.72 -16.78
C HIS A 107 9.69 6.33 -18.21
N LYS A 108 9.87 5.06 -18.57
CA LYS A 108 9.72 4.61 -19.96
C LYS A 108 8.27 4.50 -20.42
N LEU A 109 7.35 4.10 -19.54
CA LEU A 109 5.98 3.74 -19.92
C LEU A 109 4.93 4.76 -19.47
N PHE A 110 5.22 5.54 -18.43
CA PHE A 110 4.22 6.34 -17.74
C PHE A 110 4.63 7.81 -17.57
N LYS A 111 5.58 8.30 -18.38
CA LYS A 111 6.03 9.71 -18.37
C LYS A 111 6.38 10.20 -16.96
N ASP A 112 7.02 9.32 -16.19
CA ASP A 112 7.41 9.57 -14.81
C ASP A 112 6.24 9.86 -13.85
N ASP A 113 5.01 9.49 -14.20
CA ASP A 113 3.80 9.81 -13.45
C ASP A 113 2.89 8.57 -13.29
N PRO A 114 2.71 8.04 -12.06
CA PRO A 114 1.85 6.89 -11.81
C PRO A 114 0.41 7.09 -12.28
N ARG A 115 -0.07 8.34 -12.40
CA ARG A 115 -1.42 8.65 -12.88
C ARG A 115 -1.63 8.24 -14.32
N GLU A 116 -0.59 8.17 -15.15
CA GLU A 116 -0.73 7.71 -16.54
C GLU A 116 -1.16 6.24 -16.60
N LEU A 117 -0.62 5.39 -15.72
CA LEU A 117 -1.07 4.00 -15.56
C LEU A 117 -2.55 3.93 -15.12
N LEU A 118 -2.96 4.77 -14.17
CA LEU A 118 -4.35 4.81 -13.68
C LEU A 118 -5.31 5.27 -14.77
N LYS A 119 -4.94 6.32 -15.53
CA LYS A 119 -5.71 6.81 -16.69
C LYS A 119 -5.86 5.76 -17.78
N MET A 120 -4.80 5.00 -18.08
CA MET A 120 -4.86 3.88 -19.03
C MET A 120 -5.84 2.80 -18.56
N GLY A 121 -5.87 2.50 -17.27
CA GLY A 121 -6.86 1.62 -16.65
C GLY A 121 -8.23 2.26 -16.46
N LYS A 122 -8.45 3.49 -16.94
CA LYS A 122 -9.68 4.27 -16.79
C LYS A 122 -10.12 4.42 -15.33
N TRP A 123 -9.17 4.47 -14.40
CA TRP A 123 -9.41 4.52 -12.96
C TRP A 123 -10.25 3.33 -12.44
N ASP A 124 -10.27 2.22 -13.17
CA ASP A 124 -10.97 1.00 -12.78
C ASP A 124 -10.01 0.02 -12.11
N VAL A 125 -10.34 -0.43 -10.91
CA VAL A 125 -9.48 -1.33 -10.11
C VAL A 125 -9.06 -2.57 -10.90
N LEU A 126 -9.99 -3.24 -11.57
CA LEU A 126 -9.69 -4.49 -12.29
C LEU A 126 -8.80 -4.24 -13.50
N LYS A 127 -9.10 -3.19 -14.28
CA LYS A 127 -8.31 -2.83 -15.47
C LYS A 127 -6.92 -2.36 -15.10
N VAL A 128 -6.78 -1.59 -14.02
CA VAL A 128 -5.46 -1.19 -13.52
C VAL A 128 -4.67 -2.41 -13.07
N GLN A 129 -5.27 -3.32 -12.29
CA GLN A 129 -4.61 -4.56 -11.89
C GLN A 129 -4.20 -5.43 -13.08
N GLU A 130 -5.04 -5.52 -14.11
CA GLU A 130 -4.72 -6.21 -15.36
C GLU A 130 -3.52 -5.57 -16.07
N LEU A 131 -3.48 -4.24 -16.19
CA LEU A 131 -2.36 -3.52 -16.77
C LEU A 131 -1.06 -3.73 -15.99
N ILE A 132 -1.10 -3.69 -14.65
CA ILE A 132 0.07 -3.98 -13.81
C ILE A 132 0.62 -5.38 -14.13
N ARG A 133 -0.24 -6.40 -14.22
CA ARG A 133 0.15 -7.78 -14.55
C ARG A 133 0.69 -7.88 -15.98
N ALA A 134 -0.02 -7.33 -16.96
CA ALA A 134 0.34 -7.40 -18.37
C ALA A 134 1.68 -6.69 -18.67
N LYS A 135 1.94 -5.56 -18.01
CA LYS A 135 3.21 -4.82 -18.11
C LYS A 135 4.30 -5.37 -17.19
N GLN A 136 4.01 -6.41 -16.41
CA GLN A 136 4.91 -7.03 -15.44
C GLN A 136 5.60 -5.98 -14.55
N ILE A 137 4.82 -5.02 -14.04
CA ILE A 137 5.38 -3.92 -13.26
C ILE A 137 6.03 -4.53 -12.01
N PRO A 138 7.36 -4.37 -11.83
CA PRO A 138 8.08 -5.01 -10.74
C PRO A 138 7.42 -4.71 -9.40
N TYR A 139 7.24 -5.76 -8.59
CA TYR A 139 6.69 -5.71 -7.22
C TYR A 139 5.22 -5.34 -7.10
N LEU A 140 4.62 -4.66 -8.07
CA LEU A 140 3.18 -4.37 -8.07
C LEU A 140 2.34 -5.51 -8.67
N GLN A 141 2.90 -6.35 -9.54
CA GLN A 141 2.17 -7.41 -10.27
C GLN A 141 1.48 -8.46 -9.37
N GLY A 142 1.93 -8.62 -8.13
CA GLY A 142 1.31 -9.54 -7.17
C GLY A 142 -0.04 -9.01 -6.67
N PRO A 143 -1.05 -9.86 -6.41
CA PRO A 143 -2.37 -9.43 -5.97
C PRO A 143 -2.31 -8.67 -4.64
N LYS A 144 -1.45 -9.08 -3.70
CA LYS A 144 -1.27 -8.38 -2.43
C LYS A 144 -0.78 -6.93 -2.63
N MET A 145 0.23 -6.73 -3.47
CA MET A 145 0.90 -5.44 -3.61
C MET A 145 0.10 -4.48 -4.48
N SER A 146 -0.53 -4.94 -5.55
CA SER A 146 -1.45 -4.13 -6.35
C SER A 146 -2.65 -3.66 -5.52
N ASN A 147 -3.26 -4.54 -4.72
CA ASN A 147 -4.34 -4.14 -3.80
C ASN A 147 -3.87 -3.11 -2.77
N TYR A 148 -2.72 -3.33 -2.14
CA TYR A 148 -2.15 -2.38 -1.18
C TYR A 148 -1.86 -1.02 -1.83
N TRP A 149 -1.28 -1.01 -3.02
CA TRP A 149 -0.97 0.23 -3.74
C TRP A 149 -2.23 1.02 -4.08
N LEU A 150 -3.26 0.37 -4.64
CA LEU A 150 -4.54 1.03 -4.96
C LEU A 150 -5.23 1.57 -3.71
N TYR A 151 -5.22 0.82 -2.61
CA TYR A 151 -5.70 1.27 -1.31
C TYR A 151 -5.01 2.55 -0.83
N ILE A 152 -3.67 2.56 -0.87
CA ILE A 152 -2.89 3.71 -0.42
C ILE A 152 -3.21 4.93 -1.28
N LEU A 153 -3.27 4.76 -2.61
CA LEU A 153 -3.62 5.87 -3.48
C LEU A 153 -5.03 6.42 -3.19
N SER A 154 -6.02 5.56 -2.98
CA SER A 154 -7.40 6.01 -2.71
C SER A 154 -7.54 6.82 -1.41
N HIS A 155 -6.62 6.66 -0.46
CA HIS A 155 -6.66 7.34 0.83
C HIS A 155 -5.80 8.61 0.86
N TYR A 156 -4.63 8.56 0.25
CA TYR A 156 -3.62 9.60 0.39
C TYR A 156 -3.42 10.49 -0.84
N THR A 157 -4.09 10.19 -1.95
CA THR A 157 -4.15 11.07 -3.12
C THR A 157 -5.59 11.51 -3.38
N ASP A 158 -5.82 12.17 -4.52
CA ASP A 158 -7.14 12.51 -5.04
C ASP A 158 -7.72 11.42 -5.96
N ALA A 159 -7.10 10.24 -6.02
CA ALA A 159 -7.53 9.15 -6.87
C ALA A 159 -8.95 8.69 -6.51
N ARG A 160 -9.82 8.62 -7.52
CA ARG A 160 -11.18 8.08 -7.40
C ARG A 160 -11.32 6.88 -8.30
N PHE A 161 -11.34 5.69 -7.70
CA PHE A 161 -11.46 4.45 -8.47
C PHE A 161 -12.91 3.99 -8.61
N THR A 162 -13.21 3.36 -9.74
CA THR A 162 -14.39 2.51 -9.90
C THR A 162 -14.06 1.07 -9.53
N ASN A 163 -15.07 0.30 -9.14
CA ASN A 163 -14.92 -1.08 -8.70
C ASN A 163 -14.06 -1.27 -7.45
N MET A 164 -14.18 -0.36 -6.47
CA MET A 164 -13.47 -0.43 -5.17
C MET A 164 -13.68 -1.75 -4.41
N GLN A 165 -14.82 -2.42 -4.61
CA GLN A 165 -15.11 -3.74 -4.04
C GLN A 165 -14.14 -4.85 -4.52
N GLU A 166 -13.40 -4.60 -5.58
CA GLU A 166 -12.39 -5.52 -6.12
C GLU A 166 -11.00 -5.32 -5.49
N ILE A 167 -10.83 -4.26 -4.69
CA ILE A 167 -9.65 -4.15 -3.83
C ILE A 167 -9.85 -5.12 -2.67
N SER A 168 -9.15 -6.25 -2.73
CA SER A 168 -9.24 -7.29 -1.71
C SER A 168 -8.72 -6.78 -0.38
N ILE A 169 -9.34 -7.24 0.71
CA ILE A 169 -8.68 -7.20 2.02
C ILE A 169 -7.37 -7.98 1.93
N ILE A 170 -6.31 -7.49 2.57
CA ILE A 170 -5.01 -8.18 2.59
C ILE A 170 -5.03 -9.14 3.78
N PRO A 171 -5.03 -10.47 3.57
CA PRO A 171 -5.12 -11.46 4.64
C PRO A 171 -3.75 -11.66 5.33
N ASP A 172 -3.26 -10.61 5.99
CA ASP A 172 -2.08 -10.70 6.85
C ASP A 172 -2.41 -11.31 8.22
N THR A 173 -1.40 -11.48 9.08
CA THR A 173 -1.58 -12.08 10.40
C THR A 173 -2.69 -11.42 11.22
N HIS A 174 -2.85 -10.10 11.16
CA HIS A 174 -3.87 -9.39 11.95
C HIS A 174 -5.27 -9.62 11.38
N VAL A 175 -5.41 -9.61 10.06
CA VAL A 175 -6.68 -9.93 9.40
C VAL A 175 -7.06 -11.39 9.64
N LEU A 176 -6.12 -12.33 9.53
CA LEU A 176 -6.37 -13.75 9.80
C LEU A 176 -6.81 -13.98 11.25
N GLN A 177 -6.08 -13.44 12.23
CA GLN A 177 -6.45 -13.54 13.65
C GLN A 177 -7.81 -12.90 13.96
N SER A 178 -8.09 -11.74 13.36
CA SER A 178 -9.39 -11.08 13.53
C SER A 178 -10.53 -11.88 12.91
N SER A 179 -10.30 -12.52 11.78
CA SER A 179 -11.29 -13.36 11.10
C SER A 179 -11.68 -14.56 11.96
N VAL A 180 -10.70 -15.20 12.61
CA VAL A 180 -10.96 -16.27 13.59
C VAL A 180 -11.69 -15.74 14.81
N LYS A 181 -11.26 -14.59 15.36
CA LYS A 181 -11.87 -13.98 16.55
C LYS A 181 -13.34 -13.59 16.32
N LEU A 182 -13.70 -13.22 15.09
CA LEU A 182 -15.07 -12.89 14.69
C LEU A 182 -15.91 -14.11 14.30
N GLY A 183 -15.35 -15.32 14.34
CA GLY A 183 -16.05 -16.54 13.95
C GLY A 183 -16.31 -16.66 12.44
N LEU A 184 -15.63 -15.85 11.61
CA LEU A 184 -15.77 -15.94 10.15
C LEU A 184 -15.11 -17.22 9.60
N THR A 185 -14.09 -17.71 10.29
CA THR A 185 -13.22 -18.79 9.79
C THR A 185 -12.46 -19.47 10.93
N ASP A 186 -11.75 -20.55 10.64
CA ASP A 186 -10.85 -21.24 11.58
C ASP A 186 -9.37 -20.90 11.29
N GLN A 187 -8.47 -21.40 12.14
CA GLN A 187 -7.02 -21.16 12.01
C GLN A 187 -6.37 -21.86 10.80
N THR A 188 -7.06 -22.84 10.20
CA THR A 188 -6.53 -23.67 9.11
C THR A 188 -6.90 -23.14 7.74
N THR A 189 -7.90 -22.25 7.68
CA THR A 189 -8.40 -21.69 6.44
C THR A 189 -7.34 -20.87 5.72
N SER A 190 -7.17 -21.15 4.43
CA SER A 190 -6.16 -20.47 3.64
C SER A 190 -6.42 -18.96 3.52
N PRO A 191 -5.37 -18.11 3.44
CA PRO A 191 -5.52 -16.66 3.30
C PRO A 191 -6.38 -16.23 2.10
N LEU A 192 -6.34 -16.98 1.00
CA LEU A 192 -7.16 -16.70 -0.18
C LEU A 192 -8.65 -16.90 0.10
N VAL A 193 -9.00 -17.96 0.83
CA VAL A 193 -10.38 -18.22 1.24
C VAL A 193 -10.86 -17.16 2.24
N VAL A 194 -10.02 -16.76 3.21
CA VAL A 194 -10.36 -15.67 4.13
C VAL A 194 -10.69 -14.37 3.37
N ALA A 195 -9.88 -14.00 2.38
CA ALA A 195 -10.15 -12.82 1.55
C ALA A 195 -11.48 -12.92 0.79
N LYS A 196 -11.80 -14.10 0.27
CA LYS A 196 -13.09 -14.37 -0.40
C LYS A 196 -14.26 -14.26 0.57
N LEU A 197 -14.17 -14.87 1.76
CA LEU A 197 -15.21 -14.79 2.80
C LEU A 197 -15.51 -13.34 3.21
N TRP A 198 -14.49 -12.49 3.35
CA TRP A 198 -14.69 -11.07 3.60
C TRP A 198 -15.40 -10.35 2.44
N LYS A 199 -15.04 -10.66 1.20
CA LYS A 199 -15.72 -10.10 0.02
C LYS A 199 -17.19 -10.48 -0.01
N GLU A 200 -17.50 -11.74 0.27
CA GLU A 200 -18.88 -12.26 0.32
C GLU A 200 -19.68 -11.64 1.49
N LEU A 201 -19.09 -11.61 2.69
CA LEU A 201 -19.71 -11.03 3.89
C LEU A 201 -20.09 -9.56 3.71
N LEU A 202 -19.25 -8.80 3.00
CA LEU A 202 -19.44 -7.36 2.82
C LEU A 202 -20.24 -7.01 1.55
N ALA A 203 -20.60 -7.99 0.72
CA ALA A 203 -21.37 -7.76 -0.48
C ALA A 203 -22.73 -7.09 -0.14
N GLY A 204 -23.04 -5.98 -0.81
CA GLY A 204 -24.27 -5.22 -0.56
C GLY A 204 -24.29 -4.39 0.74
N SER A 205 -23.25 -4.47 1.58
CA SER A 205 -23.19 -3.72 2.85
C SER A 205 -22.84 -2.24 2.70
N GLY A 206 -22.33 -1.84 1.52
CA GLY A 206 -21.77 -0.50 1.29
C GLY A 206 -20.35 -0.29 1.85
N ILE A 207 -19.75 -1.32 2.47
CA ILE A 207 -18.37 -1.32 2.96
C ILE A 207 -17.49 -2.10 1.98
N TYR A 208 -16.39 -1.53 1.52
CA TYR A 208 -15.47 -2.28 0.66
C TYR A 208 -14.55 -3.18 1.50
N PRO A 209 -14.14 -4.37 0.99
CA PRO A 209 -13.27 -5.27 1.74
C PRO A 209 -11.99 -4.62 2.25
N VAL A 210 -11.41 -3.73 1.44
CA VAL A 210 -10.20 -3.01 1.81
C VAL A 210 -10.38 -2.05 2.99
N ASP A 211 -11.57 -1.47 3.17
CA ASP A 211 -11.85 -0.52 4.26
C ASP A 211 -11.82 -1.21 5.63
N MET A 212 -12.03 -2.52 5.66
CA MET A 212 -11.90 -3.32 6.88
C MET A 212 -10.44 -3.56 7.27
N HIS A 213 -9.47 -3.39 6.36
CA HIS A 213 -8.06 -3.62 6.68
C HIS A 213 -7.55 -2.78 7.87
N PRO A 214 -7.68 -1.43 7.88
CA PRO A 214 -7.28 -0.64 9.05
C PRO A 214 -8.10 -0.97 10.30
N VAL A 215 -9.37 -1.36 10.15
CA VAL A 215 -10.25 -1.75 11.28
C VAL A 215 -9.70 -2.98 12.00
N LEU A 216 -9.51 -4.07 11.25
CA LEU A 216 -9.07 -5.36 11.80
C LEU A 216 -7.64 -5.28 12.31
N TRP A 217 -6.77 -4.56 11.59
CA TRP A 217 -5.37 -4.39 11.99
C TRP A 217 -5.25 -3.67 13.33
N ASN A 218 -5.94 -2.53 13.51
CA ASN A 218 -5.92 -1.81 14.77
C ASN A 218 -6.62 -2.59 15.87
N TRP A 219 -7.74 -3.27 15.58
CA TRP A 219 -8.45 -4.07 16.58
C TRP A 219 -7.58 -5.22 17.12
N SER A 220 -6.98 -6.04 16.23
CA SER A 220 -6.06 -7.12 16.60
C SER A 220 -4.90 -6.61 17.45
N ARG A 221 -4.28 -5.50 17.06
CA ARG A 221 -3.16 -4.90 17.80
C ARG A 221 -3.54 -4.36 19.18
N ASN A 222 -4.78 -3.97 19.38
CA ASN A 222 -5.28 -3.54 20.69
C ASN A 222 -5.91 -4.72 21.45
N ASN A 223 -5.38 -5.93 21.24
CA ASN A 223 -5.83 -7.16 21.89
C ASN A 223 -7.34 -7.40 21.73
N PHE A 224 -7.89 -7.07 20.56
CA PHE A 224 -9.30 -7.19 20.25
C PHE A 224 -10.22 -6.33 21.14
N SER A 225 -9.77 -5.13 21.51
CA SER A 225 -10.56 -4.12 22.22
C SER A 225 -11.12 -3.04 21.27
N PRO A 226 -12.40 -2.67 21.39
CA PRO A 226 -13.40 -3.16 22.35
C PRO A 226 -13.88 -4.57 22.00
N ASN A 227 -14.45 -5.27 22.99
CA ASN A 227 -15.14 -6.54 22.75
C ASN A 227 -16.38 -6.28 21.88
N VAL A 228 -16.56 -7.10 20.85
CA VAL A 228 -17.68 -7.02 19.90
C VAL A 228 -18.42 -8.35 19.76
N SER A 229 -18.08 -9.34 20.58
CA SER A 229 -18.66 -10.68 20.59
C SER A 229 -20.04 -10.77 21.26
N ASP A 230 -20.66 -9.63 21.55
CA ASP A 230 -22.04 -9.49 22.05
C ASP A 230 -22.95 -8.87 20.99
#